data_AF-A0A7V9RAZ3-F1
#
_entry.id   AF-A0A7V9RAZ3-F1
#
_cell.length_a   1.000
_cell.length_b   1.000
_cell.length_c   1.000
_cell.angle_alpha   90.00
_cell.angle_beta   90.00
_cell.angle_gamma   90.00
#
_symmetry.space_group_name_H-M   'P 1'
#
loop_
_entity.id
_entity.type
_entity.pdbx_description
1 polymer ?
#
loop_
_entity_poly.entity_id
_entity_poly.type
_entity_poly.pdbx_seq_one_letter_code
_entity_poly.pdbx_strand_id
1 'polypeptide(L)'
;MRHVTDSRRRGLVALTVCVAALVACVRGFFSPVVPVLPEVIESPSPRLASRVLWIVVDGLRHDTALESGWMPQLEGLARRGASGTAMTTAITMTGVGVRAMSTGMSPSLADLARNWSLPRVTDDNLFARIKARGGRAVALGNETWFQLFPDMLAKATNRRPGIIKFASPVNGFDRFLTKRALELAGDKSWELAVLHFGGVDNASHMWTPSSEKFHDKITEIDTDLGRIAAEMGPHTTLLITSDHGTSDRGHHGGIDPVERRTPLVLVGPGIRRGASLDARQVDLPATVAALLGLQVSAPVEGRALVEALDLTLSDGDALIASEARRHDRYANAYATQFSEPPRPAGVELADWLATARARWLAPLLWALAMIAAAAWLFGLSRGAPRVERWLSLAIVIAAIGSAVVSVAPVPLAAIALVGLLVPLLPWLDEVRHRLRPTTLVVIALAAAQTAALL
;
A
#
# COMPACT_ATOMS: atom_id res chain seq x y z
N MET A 1 48.76 -4.88 -3.93
CA MET A 1 47.59 -5.38 -3.15
C MET A 1 46.91 -4.31 -2.28
N ARG A 2 47.62 -3.46 -1.51
CA ARG A 2 46.99 -2.41 -0.65
C ARG A 2 46.10 -1.37 -1.37
N HIS A 3 46.37 -1.04 -2.63
CA HIS A 3 45.54 -0.09 -3.39
C HIS A 3 44.19 -0.67 -3.87
N VAL A 4 44.11 -1.98 -4.07
CA VAL A 4 42.87 -2.65 -4.52
C VAL A 4 41.86 -2.73 -3.37
N THR A 5 42.33 -2.96 -2.14
CA THR A 5 41.50 -3.02 -0.93
C THR A 5 40.91 -1.66 -0.56
N ASP A 6 41.64 -0.57 -0.75
CA ASP A 6 41.16 0.80 -0.46
C ASP A 6 40.11 1.27 -1.50
N SER A 7 40.29 0.93 -2.77
CA SER A 7 39.30 1.23 -3.83
C SER A 7 37.96 0.50 -3.63
N ARG A 8 37.98 -0.76 -3.18
CA ARG A 8 36.78 -1.53 -2.83
C ARG A 8 36.08 -0.94 -1.62
N ARG A 9 36.84 -0.48 -0.61
CA ARG A 9 36.28 0.13 0.61
C ARG A 9 35.59 1.47 0.31
N ARG A 10 36.19 2.31 -0.53
CA ARG A 10 35.59 3.59 -0.97
C ARG A 10 34.36 3.39 -1.88
N GLY A 11 34.38 2.38 -2.76
CA GLY A 11 33.22 2.00 -3.56
C GLY A 11 32.04 1.50 -2.70
N LEU A 12 32.32 0.75 -1.64
CA LEU A 12 31.31 0.29 -0.68
C LEU A 12 30.69 1.46 0.11
N VAL A 13 31.51 2.45 0.51
CA VAL A 13 31.02 3.66 1.18
C VAL A 13 30.13 4.49 0.25
N ALA A 14 30.54 4.71 -1.00
CA ALA A 14 29.73 5.44 -1.98
C ALA A 14 28.38 4.73 -2.24
N LEU A 15 28.39 3.41 -2.41
CA LEU A 15 27.16 2.61 -2.55
C LEU A 15 26.27 2.75 -1.31
N THR A 16 26.85 2.68 -0.11
CA THR A 16 26.12 2.82 1.15
C THR A 16 25.46 4.19 1.28
N VAL A 17 26.15 5.27 0.90
CA VAL A 17 25.61 6.63 0.91
C VAL A 17 24.49 6.79 -0.12
N CYS A 18 24.66 6.27 -1.35
CA CYS A 18 23.61 6.30 -2.37
C CYS A 18 22.35 5.52 -1.92
N VAL A 19 22.54 4.34 -1.32
CA VAL A 19 21.43 3.54 -0.77
C VAL A 19 20.77 4.27 0.40
N ALA A 20 21.53 4.89 1.30
CA ALA A 20 20.98 5.65 2.42
C ALA A 20 20.19 6.89 1.95
N ALA A 21 20.71 7.62 0.96
CA ALA A 21 20.03 8.77 0.35
C ALA A 21 18.75 8.34 -0.38
N LEU A 22 18.79 7.22 -1.11
CA LEU A 22 17.61 6.64 -1.75
C LEU A 22 16.55 6.26 -0.72
N VAL A 23 16.95 5.55 0.35
CA VAL A 23 16.05 5.20 1.44
C VAL A 23 15.44 6.46 2.06
N ALA A 24 16.24 7.48 2.38
CA ALA A 24 15.76 8.74 2.95
C ALA A 24 14.76 9.46 2.02
N CYS A 25 15.02 9.50 0.71
CA CYS A 25 14.09 10.07 -0.27
C CYS A 25 12.78 9.28 -0.34
N VAL A 26 12.85 7.95 -0.40
CA VAL A 26 11.66 7.07 -0.38
C VAL A 26 10.89 7.23 0.94
N ARG A 27 11.58 7.42 2.08
CA ARG A 27 10.92 7.62 3.38
C ARG A 27 10.24 8.98 3.51
N GLY A 28 10.89 10.06 3.06
CA GLY A 28 10.41 11.42 3.26
C GLY A 28 9.33 11.86 2.27
N PHE A 29 9.37 11.36 1.03
CA PHE A 29 8.52 11.87 -0.05
C PHE A 29 7.47 10.88 -0.54
N PHE A 30 7.63 9.59 -0.26
CA PHE A 30 6.76 8.55 -0.81
C PHE A 30 6.05 7.74 0.26
N SER A 31 6.16 8.05 1.56
CA SER A 31 5.17 7.52 2.50
C SER A 31 3.87 8.30 2.27
N PRO A 32 2.69 7.67 2.21
CA PRO A 32 1.44 8.42 2.17
C PRO A 32 1.35 9.20 3.47
N VAL A 33 1.70 10.48 3.42
CA VAL A 33 1.56 11.37 4.56
C VAL A 33 0.11 11.80 4.55
N VAL A 34 -0.62 11.35 5.57
CA VAL A 34 -1.95 11.87 5.85
C VAL A 34 -1.79 13.36 6.16
N PRO A 35 -2.46 14.26 5.41
CA PRO A 35 -2.36 15.68 5.67
C PRO A 35 -2.93 15.98 7.05
N VAL A 36 -2.41 17.05 7.68
CA VAL A 36 -2.95 17.49 8.97
C VAL A 36 -4.38 17.98 8.74
N LEU A 37 -5.34 17.28 9.32
CA LEU A 37 -6.77 17.58 9.21
C LEU A 37 -7.36 17.86 10.59
N PRO A 38 -8.15 18.92 10.76
CA PRO A 38 -8.99 19.05 11.94
C PRO A 38 -10.01 17.91 11.96
N GLU A 39 -10.23 17.32 13.13
CA GLU A 39 -11.28 16.30 13.28
C GLU A 39 -12.65 16.98 13.10
N VAL A 40 -13.36 16.58 12.05
CA VAL A 40 -14.74 17.01 11.79
C VAL A 40 -15.63 15.83 12.12
N ILE A 41 -16.48 15.96 13.14
CA ILE A 41 -17.46 14.94 13.49
C ILE A 41 -18.66 15.10 12.56
N GLU A 42 -18.88 14.12 11.69
CA GLU A 42 -20.08 14.03 10.84
C GLU A 42 -21.00 12.94 11.39
N SER A 43 -22.31 13.13 11.23
CA SER A 43 -23.28 12.12 11.62
C SER A 43 -22.97 10.80 10.88
N PRO A 44 -22.73 9.70 11.61
CA PRO A 44 -22.48 8.42 10.97
C PRO A 44 -23.76 7.91 10.30
N SER A 45 -23.58 7.02 9.32
CA SER A 45 -24.69 6.22 8.77
C SER A 45 -25.39 5.44 9.89
N PRO A 46 -26.71 5.19 9.80
CA PRO A 46 -27.36 4.26 10.72
C PRO A 46 -26.64 2.91 10.71
N ARG A 47 -26.44 2.32 11.90
CA ARG A 47 -25.80 1.01 12.01
C ARG A 47 -26.68 -0.06 11.35
N LEU A 48 -26.14 -0.77 10.37
CA LEU A 48 -26.85 -1.80 9.61
C LEU A 48 -26.52 -3.22 10.06
N ALA A 49 -25.36 -3.42 10.69
CA ALA A 49 -24.90 -4.72 11.17
C ALA A 49 -24.28 -4.62 12.57
N SER A 50 -24.56 -5.62 13.40
CA SER A 50 -23.90 -5.75 14.72
C SER A 50 -22.46 -6.19 14.58
N ARG A 51 -22.17 -7.09 13.63
CA ARG A 51 -20.86 -7.69 13.42
C ARG A 51 -20.57 -7.83 11.93
N VAL A 52 -19.31 -7.58 11.55
CA VAL A 52 -18.81 -7.83 10.18
C VAL A 52 -17.65 -8.83 10.25
N LEU A 53 -17.77 -9.95 9.55
CA LEU A 53 -16.66 -10.87 9.30
C LEU A 53 -16.10 -10.60 7.91
N TRP A 54 -14.89 -10.06 7.86
CA TRP A 54 -14.13 -9.83 6.66
C TRP A 54 -13.24 -11.03 6.37
N ILE A 55 -13.60 -11.82 5.38
CA ILE A 55 -12.84 -12.98 4.92
C ILE A 55 -12.00 -12.59 3.70
N VAL A 56 -10.70 -12.83 3.78
CA VAL A 56 -9.74 -12.62 2.69
C VAL A 56 -9.19 -13.99 2.30
N VAL A 57 -9.29 -14.34 1.02
CA VAL A 57 -8.71 -15.55 0.45
C VAL A 57 -7.55 -15.15 -0.46
N ASP A 58 -6.33 -15.13 0.07
CA ASP A 58 -5.11 -14.66 -0.60
C ASP A 58 -4.93 -15.31 -1.98
N GLY A 59 -4.66 -14.50 -3.00
CA GLY A 59 -4.45 -14.96 -4.38
C GLY A 59 -5.71 -15.41 -5.15
N LEU A 60 -6.92 -15.23 -4.60
CA LEU A 60 -8.15 -15.66 -5.27
C LEU A 60 -8.59 -14.71 -6.40
N ARG A 61 -8.64 -15.24 -7.63
CA ARG A 61 -9.15 -14.53 -8.82
C ARG A 61 -10.68 -14.47 -8.85
N HIS A 62 -11.22 -13.41 -9.43
CA HIS A 62 -12.67 -13.26 -9.63
C HIS A 62 -13.27 -14.39 -10.49
N ASP A 63 -12.63 -14.74 -11.60
CA ASP A 63 -13.12 -15.78 -12.52
C ASP A 63 -13.17 -17.17 -11.88
N THR A 64 -12.15 -17.52 -11.09
CA THR A 64 -12.09 -18.76 -10.32
C THR A 64 -13.22 -18.79 -9.29
N ALA A 65 -13.50 -17.66 -8.66
CA ALA A 65 -14.46 -17.58 -7.56
C ALA A 65 -15.93 -17.52 -7.98
N LEU A 66 -16.25 -16.86 -9.09
CA LEU A 66 -17.63 -16.49 -9.45
C LEU A 66 -18.03 -16.85 -10.89
N GLU A 67 -17.10 -17.28 -11.75
CA GLU A 67 -17.37 -17.61 -13.15
C GLU A 67 -17.09 -19.09 -13.49
N SER A 68 -16.26 -19.79 -12.71
CA SER A 68 -15.76 -21.14 -13.02
C SER A 68 -16.70 -22.29 -12.67
N GLY A 69 -17.64 -22.10 -11.73
CA GLY A 69 -18.42 -23.19 -11.13
C GLY A 69 -17.68 -23.99 -10.06
N TRP A 70 -16.42 -23.65 -9.72
CA TRP A 70 -15.60 -24.39 -8.76
C TRP A 70 -15.89 -24.03 -7.29
N MET A 71 -16.56 -22.91 -7.05
CA MET A 71 -16.86 -22.39 -5.71
C MET A 71 -18.37 -22.25 -5.46
N PRO A 72 -19.14 -23.35 -5.49
CA PRO A 72 -20.59 -23.30 -5.40
C PRO A 72 -21.13 -22.72 -4.08
N GLN A 73 -20.40 -22.84 -2.96
CA GLN A 73 -20.81 -22.20 -1.70
C GLN A 73 -20.69 -20.68 -1.79
N LEU A 74 -19.55 -20.17 -2.29
CA LEU A 74 -19.32 -18.75 -2.49
C LEU A 74 -20.28 -18.16 -3.52
N GLU A 75 -20.49 -18.82 -4.65
CA GLU A 75 -21.49 -18.40 -5.65
C GLU A 75 -22.91 -18.41 -5.05
N GLY A 76 -23.21 -19.39 -4.19
CA GLY A 76 -24.46 -19.44 -3.45
C GLY A 76 -24.65 -18.24 -2.51
N LEU A 77 -23.58 -17.80 -1.84
CA LEU A 77 -23.57 -16.60 -1.02
C LEU A 77 -23.75 -15.34 -1.87
N ALA A 78 -23.07 -15.25 -3.02
CA ALA A 78 -23.19 -14.17 -4.00
C ALA A 78 -24.65 -13.99 -4.46
N ARG A 79 -25.33 -15.08 -4.83
CA ARG A 79 -26.75 -15.05 -5.23
C ARG A 79 -27.70 -14.58 -4.12
N ARG A 80 -27.33 -14.75 -2.85
CA ARG A 80 -28.14 -14.33 -1.69
C ARG A 80 -27.78 -12.94 -1.14
N GLY A 81 -26.75 -12.31 -1.71
CA GLY A 81 -26.18 -11.05 -1.23
C GLY A 81 -25.97 -10.06 -2.37
N ALA A 82 -24.98 -9.18 -2.21
CA ALA A 82 -24.44 -8.34 -3.26
C ALA A 82 -23.09 -8.91 -3.70
N SER A 83 -22.79 -8.87 -5.00
CA SER A 83 -21.57 -9.50 -5.52
C SER A 83 -21.03 -8.85 -6.77
N GLY A 84 -19.73 -8.99 -6.98
CA GLY A 84 -19.07 -8.58 -8.22
C GLY A 84 -17.55 -8.58 -8.06
N THR A 85 -16.89 -7.54 -8.57
CA THR A 85 -15.44 -7.40 -8.54
C THR A 85 -15.01 -6.34 -7.53
N ALA A 86 -13.92 -6.60 -6.80
CA ALA A 86 -13.11 -5.57 -6.18
C ALA A 86 -11.79 -5.45 -6.96
N MET A 87 -11.60 -4.34 -7.65
CA MET A 87 -10.36 -4.04 -8.36
C MET A 87 -9.27 -3.71 -7.34
N THR A 88 -8.15 -4.43 -7.40
CA THR A 88 -7.01 -4.16 -6.55
C THR A 88 -6.25 -2.92 -7.02
N THR A 89 -5.37 -2.45 -6.14
CA THR A 89 -4.42 -1.40 -6.49
C THR A 89 -3.40 -1.89 -7.53
N ALA A 90 -2.58 -0.99 -8.07
CA ALA A 90 -1.65 -1.36 -9.14
C ALA A 90 -0.54 -2.34 -8.72
N ILE A 91 -0.35 -2.56 -7.41
CA ILE A 91 0.69 -3.42 -6.87
C ILE A 91 0.00 -4.59 -6.16
N THR A 92 0.05 -5.76 -6.78
CA THR A 92 -0.65 -6.98 -6.33
C THR A 92 0.20 -7.81 -5.36
N MET A 93 0.97 -7.16 -4.48
CA MET A 93 1.68 -7.86 -3.40
C MET A 93 0.80 -7.91 -2.15
N THR A 94 0.71 -9.07 -1.49
CA THR A 94 -0.10 -9.30 -0.28
C THR A 94 -0.02 -8.18 0.74
N GLY A 95 1.20 -7.79 1.12
CA GLY A 95 1.42 -6.77 2.14
C GLY A 95 0.85 -5.40 1.75
N VAL A 96 1.08 -5.01 0.50
CA VAL A 96 0.60 -3.76 -0.08
C VAL A 96 -0.93 -3.79 -0.24
N GLY A 97 -1.47 -4.90 -0.74
CA GLY A 97 -2.92 -5.13 -0.88
C GLY A 97 -3.63 -5.07 0.46
N VAL A 98 -3.13 -5.77 1.48
CA VAL A 98 -3.67 -5.73 2.85
C VAL A 98 -3.68 -4.31 3.41
N ARG A 99 -2.59 -3.56 3.27
CA ARG A 99 -2.55 -2.16 3.71
C ARG A 99 -3.59 -1.32 2.98
N ALA A 100 -3.66 -1.43 1.65
CA ALA A 100 -4.56 -0.63 0.85
C ALA A 100 -6.04 -0.94 1.14
N MET A 101 -6.41 -2.22 1.13
CA MET A 101 -7.78 -2.63 1.37
C MET A 101 -8.24 -2.30 2.79
N SER A 102 -7.35 -2.31 3.78
CA SER A 102 -7.73 -2.08 5.18
C SER A 102 -7.73 -0.61 5.61
N THR A 103 -6.84 0.20 5.06
CA THR A 103 -6.76 1.65 5.33
C THR A 103 -7.62 2.47 4.38
N GLY A 104 -7.94 1.92 3.21
CA GLY A 104 -8.64 2.63 2.15
C GLY A 104 -7.73 3.59 1.39
N MET A 105 -6.41 3.49 1.58
CA MET A 105 -5.43 4.36 0.95
C MET A 105 -4.73 3.62 -0.19
N SER A 106 -4.60 4.27 -1.35
CA SER A 106 -3.82 3.72 -2.45
C SER A 106 -2.34 3.61 -2.03
N PRO A 107 -1.65 2.53 -2.42
CA PRO A 107 -0.28 2.31 -2.04
C PRO A 107 0.64 3.33 -2.69
N SER A 108 1.77 3.52 -2.05
CA SER A 108 2.86 4.35 -2.49
C SER A 108 4.05 3.51 -2.96
N LEU A 109 5.02 4.16 -3.62
CA LEU A 109 6.31 3.52 -3.89
C LEU A 109 7.04 3.05 -2.62
N ALA A 110 6.85 3.74 -1.49
CA ALA A 110 7.44 3.32 -0.24
C ALA A 110 6.85 1.99 0.25
N ASP A 111 5.57 1.73 -0.04
CA ASP A 111 4.92 0.46 0.30
C ASP A 111 5.50 -0.70 -0.51
N LEU A 112 5.80 -0.48 -1.80
CA LEU A 112 6.52 -1.46 -2.63
C LEU A 112 7.88 -1.82 -2.04
N ALA A 113 8.67 -0.81 -1.68
CA ALA A 113 10.00 -1.01 -1.11
C ALA A 113 9.98 -1.68 0.27
N ARG A 114 8.83 -1.65 0.97
CA ARG A 114 8.66 -2.15 2.35
C ARG A 114 7.75 -3.37 2.44
N ASN A 115 7.40 -4.02 1.33
CA ASN A 115 6.47 -5.16 1.35
C ASN A 115 6.89 -6.29 2.33
N TRP A 116 8.19 -6.45 2.58
CA TRP A 116 8.74 -7.45 3.52
C TRP A 116 8.89 -6.95 4.97
N SER A 117 8.66 -5.67 5.23
CA SER A 117 8.78 -5.06 6.56
C SER A 117 7.88 -3.83 6.63
N LEU A 118 6.57 -4.10 6.57
CA LEU A 118 5.56 -3.05 6.50
C LEU A 118 5.56 -2.23 7.79
N PRO A 119 5.56 -0.89 7.66
CA PRO A 119 5.53 -0.02 8.82
C PRO A 119 4.16 -0.11 9.49
N ARG A 120 4.17 -0.07 10.83
CA ARG A 120 2.97 0.11 11.65
C ARG A 120 2.15 1.28 11.13
N VAL A 121 0.85 1.08 10.97
CA VAL A 121 -0.11 2.14 10.69
C VAL A 121 -0.43 2.86 11.99
N THR A 122 -0.17 4.16 12.02
CA THR A 122 -0.46 5.02 13.17
C THR A 122 -1.58 6.01 12.87
N ASP A 123 -1.90 6.22 11.59
CA ASP A 123 -2.93 7.13 11.14
C ASP A 123 -4.33 6.62 11.48
N ASP A 124 -5.30 7.54 11.47
CA ASP A 124 -6.71 7.22 11.64
C ASP A 124 -7.21 6.26 10.55
N ASN A 125 -7.92 5.21 10.95
CA ASN A 125 -8.43 4.16 10.06
C ASN A 125 -9.61 3.41 10.71
N LEU A 126 -10.20 2.47 9.99
CA LEU A 126 -11.34 1.67 10.46
C LEU A 126 -11.10 1.02 11.83
N PHE A 127 -9.95 0.38 12.05
CA PHE A 127 -9.64 -0.28 13.33
C PHE A 127 -9.45 0.72 14.46
N ALA A 128 -8.82 1.86 14.18
CA ALA A 128 -8.68 2.95 15.14
C ALA A 128 -10.05 3.49 15.56
N ARG A 129 -10.97 3.70 14.61
CA ARG A 129 -12.34 4.17 14.86
C ARG A 129 -13.18 3.17 15.66
N ILE A 130 -13.06 1.86 15.39
CA ILE A 130 -13.70 0.82 16.20
C ILE A 130 -13.19 0.87 17.64
N LYS A 131 -11.86 0.92 17.83
CA LYS A 131 -11.25 0.96 19.17
C LYS A 131 -11.63 2.23 19.93
N ALA A 132 -11.63 3.38 19.26
CA ALA A 132 -11.95 4.67 19.87
C ALA A 132 -13.37 4.73 20.47
N ARG A 133 -14.33 4.03 19.86
CA ARG A 133 -15.71 3.91 20.40
C ARG A 133 -15.88 2.80 21.44
N GLY A 134 -14.79 2.15 21.89
CA GLY A 134 -14.83 1.00 22.80
C GLY A 134 -15.22 -0.33 22.15
N GLY A 135 -15.29 -0.38 20.82
CA GLY A 135 -15.54 -1.60 20.07
C GLY A 135 -14.30 -2.50 19.99
N ARG A 136 -14.50 -3.77 19.62
CA ARG A 136 -13.43 -4.78 19.53
C ARG A 136 -13.29 -5.26 18.09
N ALA A 137 -12.13 -5.00 17.49
CA ALA A 137 -11.71 -5.59 16.23
C ALA A 137 -10.67 -6.70 16.47
N VAL A 138 -10.78 -7.82 15.76
CA VAL A 138 -9.84 -8.95 15.84
C VAL A 138 -9.40 -9.37 14.44
N ALA A 139 -8.22 -9.97 14.34
CA ALA A 139 -7.75 -10.60 13.12
C ALA A 139 -7.26 -12.03 13.41
N LEU A 140 -7.39 -12.90 12.42
CA LEU A 140 -6.91 -14.28 12.39
C LEU A 140 -6.28 -14.54 11.01
N GLY A 141 -5.16 -15.25 10.98
CA GLY A 141 -4.47 -15.60 9.73
C GLY A 141 -3.17 -14.85 9.51
N ASN A 142 -2.98 -14.34 8.30
CA ASN A 142 -1.76 -13.69 7.81
C ASN A 142 -1.19 -12.67 8.82
N GLU A 143 0.11 -12.73 9.08
CA GLU A 143 0.77 -11.92 10.11
C GLU A 143 0.79 -10.42 9.79
N THR A 144 0.62 -10.07 8.52
CA THR A 144 0.60 -8.68 8.02
C THR A 144 -0.37 -7.79 8.81
N TRP A 145 -1.55 -8.29 9.16
CA TRP A 145 -2.54 -7.56 9.96
C TRP A 145 -1.99 -7.11 11.31
N PHE A 146 -1.21 -7.98 11.98
CA PHE A 146 -0.62 -7.69 13.29
C PHE A 146 0.64 -6.84 13.20
N GLN A 147 1.33 -6.83 12.06
CA GLN A 147 2.45 -5.91 11.80
C GLN A 147 1.94 -4.49 11.55
N LEU A 148 0.87 -4.36 10.75
CA LEU A 148 0.25 -3.08 10.41
C LEU A 148 -0.54 -2.47 11.58
N PHE A 149 -1.39 -3.25 12.26
CA PHE A 149 -2.32 -2.74 13.30
C PHE A 149 -2.12 -3.28 14.73
N PRO A 150 -0.89 -3.41 15.26
CA PRO A 150 -0.63 -4.03 16.58
C PRO A 150 -1.30 -3.35 17.78
N ASP A 151 -1.59 -2.04 17.70
CA ASP A 151 -2.26 -1.31 18.79
C ASP A 151 -3.78 -1.23 18.63
N MET A 152 -4.30 -1.60 17.46
CA MET A 152 -5.73 -1.41 17.13
C MET A 152 -6.48 -2.72 17.11
N LEU A 153 -5.81 -3.83 16.80
CA LEU A 153 -6.37 -5.17 16.86
C LEU A 153 -6.28 -5.72 18.28
N ALA A 154 -7.42 -6.15 18.81
CA ALA A 154 -7.45 -6.90 20.05
C ALA A 154 -6.87 -8.30 19.83
N LYS A 155 -6.27 -8.86 20.88
CA LYS A 155 -5.84 -10.26 20.85
C LYS A 155 -7.07 -11.15 20.66
N ALA A 156 -7.11 -11.85 19.53
CA ALA A 156 -8.13 -12.86 19.26
C ALA A 156 -7.97 -14.08 20.18
N THR A 157 -6.73 -14.40 20.56
CA THR A 157 -6.40 -15.44 21.54
C THR A 157 -5.17 -15.03 22.37
N ASN A 158 -4.90 -15.72 23.48
CA ASN A 158 -3.64 -15.55 24.25
C ASN A 158 -2.37 -15.96 23.48
N ARG A 159 -2.48 -16.50 22.26
CA ARG A 159 -1.35 -16.89 21.41
C ARG A 159 -1.32 -16.02 20.15
N ARG A 160 -0.16 -15.42 19.86
CA ARG A 160 0.06 -14.71 18.58
C ARG A 160 0.05 -15.75 17.44
N PRO A 161 -0.72 -15.54 16.35
CA PRO A 161 -0.73 -16.48 15.21
C PRO A 161 0.63 -16.67 14.51
N GLY A 162 1.61 -15.79 14.75
CA GLY A 162 2.91 -15.81 14.06
C GLY A 162 3.92 -16.90 14.47
N ILE A 163 3.55 -17.91 15.26
CA ILE A 163 4.46 -19.01 15.63
C ILE A 163 3.74 -20.36 15.62
N ILE A 164 3.12 -20.71 14.49
CA ILE A 164 2.73 -22.10 14.26
C ILE A 164 3.32 -22.52 12.92
N LYS A 165 4.44 -23.24 12.95
CA LYS A 165 4.98 -23.91 11.78
C LYS A 165 4.06 -25.09 11.46
N PHE A 166 3.23 -24.95 10.44
CA PHE A 166 2.47 -26.07 9.92
C PHE A 166 3.34 -26.89 8.96
N ALA A 167 3.14 -28.22 8.96
CA ALA A 167 3.87 -29.12 8.06
C ALA A 167 3.53 -28.88 6.56
N SER A 168 2.39 -28.23 6.28
CA SER A 168 1.92 -27.90 4.94
C SER A 168 1.50 -26.42 4.88
N PRO A 169 2.15 -25.57 4.06
CA PRO A 169 1.85 -24.13 3.97
C PRO A 169 0.46 -23.83 3.40
N VAL A 170 0.10 -24.37 2.23
CA VAL A 170 -0.90 -25.46 2.15
C VAL A 170 -2.23 -25.39 2.88
N ASN A 171 -2.44 -26.50 3.58
CA ASN A 171 -3.74 -26.89 4.13
C ASN A 171 -3.73 -26.80 5.66
N GLY A 172 -2.56 -26.94 6.29
CA GLY A 172 -2.45 -27.02 7.75
C GLY A 172 -2.88 -25.73 8.44
N PHE A 173 -2.42 -24.58 7.93
CA PHE A 173 -2.75 -23.27 8.47
C PHE A 173 -4.24 -22.94 8.27
N ASP A 174 -4.75 -23.15 7.06
CA ASP A 174 -6.14 -22.83 6.73
C ASP A 174 -7.14 -23.68 7.53
N ARG A 175 -6.91 -25.00 7.69
CA ARG A 175 -7.77 -25.85 8.53
C ARG A 175 -7.78 -25.40 9.99
N PHE A 176 -6.64 -24.95 10.50
CA PHE A 176 -6.57 -24.34 11.82
C PHE A 176 -7.37 -23.03 11.88
N LEU A 177 -7.26 -22.17 10.86
CA LEU A 177 -8.01 -20.93 10.78
C LEU A 177 -9.51 -21.16 10.71
N THR A 178 -9.98 -22.13 9.91
CA THR A 178 -11.39 -22.51 9.84
C THR A 178 -11.91 -22.92 11.21
N LYS A 179 -11.16 -23.75 11.96
CA LYS A 179 -11.55 -24.10 13.33
C LYS A 179 -11.69 -22.86 14.23
N ARG A 180 -10.75 -21.91 14.13
CA ARG A 180 -10.79 -20.66 14.91
C ARG A 180 -11.94 -19.73 14.50
N ALA A 181 -12.26 -19.68 13.21
CA ALA A 181 -13.40 -18.93 12.71
C ALA A 181 -14.72 -19.48 13.26
N LEU A 182 -14.87 -20.80 13.32
CA LEU A 182 -16.04 -21.45 13.92
C LEU A 182 -16.14 -21.18 15.43
N GLU A 183 -15.02 -21.24 16.18
CA GLU A 183 -15.00 -20.85 17.59
C GLU A 183 -15.38 -19.36 17.78
N LEU A 184 -14.91 -18.49 16.88
CA LEU A 184 -15.18 -17.04 16.93
C LEU A 184 -16.66 -16.69 16.71
N ALA A 185 -17.42 -17.56 16.04
CA ALA A 185 -18.84 -17.35 15.81
C ALA A 185 -19.64 -17.23 17.12
N GLY A 186 -19.25 -18.02 18.13
CA GLY A 186 -19.83 -18.00 19.47
C GLY A 186 -19.45 -16.77 20.31
N ASP A 187 -18.30 -16.16 20.04
CA ASP A 187 -17.89 -14.91 20.68
C ASP A 187 -18.68 -13.73 20.11
N LYS A 188 -19.49 -13.06 20.94
CA LYS A 188 -20.27 -11.88 20.52
C LYS A 188 -19.60 -10.55 20.90
N SER A 189 -18.39 -10.59 21.47
CA SER A 189 -17.70 -9.39 21.97
C SER A 189 -17.04 -8.55 20.88
N TRP A 190 -16.80 -9.11 19.70
CA TRP A 190 -16.18 -8.40 18.57
C TRP A 190 -17.23 -7.78 17.65
N GLU A 191 -16.87 -6.65 17.03
CA GLU A 191 -17.68 -5.95 16.02
C GLU A 191 -17.13 -6.15 14.61
N LEU A 192 -15.81 -6.26 14.49
CA LEU A 192 -15.12 -6.60 13.23
C LEU A 192 -14.15 -7.76 13.48
N ALA A 193 -14.26 -8.78 12.65
CA ALA A 193 -13.29 -9.86 12.60
C ALA A 193 -12.70 -9.95 11.20
N VAL A 194 -11.39 -10.09 11.09
CA VAL A 194 -10.71 -10.40 9.84
C VAL A 194 -10.23 -11.84 9.88
N LEU A 195 -10.51 -12.59 8.83
CA LEU A 195 -10.04 -13.96 8.62
C LEU A 195 -9.31 -14.02 7.28
N HIS A 196 -7.99 -14.19 7.31
CA HIS A 196 -7.17 -14.18 6.11
C HIS A 196 -6.55 -15.56 5.87
N PHE A 197 -7.06 -16.28 4.88
CA PHE A 197 -6.56 -17.57 4.39
C PHE A 197 -5.43 -17.37 3.39
N GLY A 198 -4.35 -18.13 3.53
CA GLY A 198 -3.16 -18.02 2.67
C GLY A 198 -2.95 -19.21 1.74
N GLY A 199 -3.75 -20.28 1.87
CA GLY A 199 -3.48 -21.52 1.16
C GLY A 199 -3.74 -21.47 -0.34
N VAL A 200 -4.63 -20.60 -0.82
CA VAL A 200 -4.91 -20.46 -2.27
C VAL A 200 -3.72 -19.85 -3.00
N ASP A 201 -3.17 -18.73 -2.51
CA ASP A 201 -1.92 -18.15 -3.02
C ASP A 201 -0.77 -19.16 -2.98
N ASN A 202 -0.55 -19.81 -1.83
CA ASN A 202 0.47 -20.85 -1.70
C ASN A 202 0.30 -21.97 -2.74
N ALA A 203 -0.92 -22.47 -2.93
CA ALA A 203 -1.22 -23.50 -3.93
C ALA A 203 -0.91 -23.02 -5.35
N SER A 204 -1.22 -21.75 -5.63
CA SER A 204 -0.92 -21.11 -6.90
C SER A 204 0.57 -21.08 -7.19
N HIS A 205 1.40 -20.61 -6.24
CA HIS A 205 2.86 -20.57 -6.41
C HIS A 205 3.49 -21.95 -6.64
N MET A 206 3.03 -22.98 -5.93
CA MET A 206 3.68 -24.31 -6.04
C MET A 206 3.18 -25.13 -7.23
N TRP A 207 1.91 -24.97 -7.62
CA TRP A 207 1.27 -25.88 -8.57
C TRP A 207 0.59 -25.19 -9.75
N THR A 208 0.49 -23.87 -9.77
CA THR A 208 -0.22 -23.05 -10.77
C THR A 208 -1.75 -23.21 -10.75
N PRO A 209 -2.52 -22.19 -11.18
CA PRO A 209 -3.99 -22.26 -11.22
C PRO A 209 -4.59 -23.37 -12.09
N SER A 210 -3.84 -23.88 -13.08
CA SER A 210 -4.33 -24.94 -13.97
C SER A 210 -4.20 -26.35 -13.39
N SER A 211 -3.61 -26.52 -12.21
CA SER A 211 -3.38 -27.85 -11.64
C SER A 211 -4.58 -28.40 -10.86
N GLU A 212 -4.71 -29.72 -10.84
CA GLU A 212 -5.68 -30.44 -10.00
C GLU A 212 -5.50 -30.10 -8.51
N LYS A 213 -4.26 -29.96 -8.04
CA LYS A 213 -3.98 -29.61 -6.63
C LYS A 213 -4.43 -28.19 -6.26
N PHE A 214 -4.37 -27.25 -7.21
CA PHE A 214 -4.97 -25.92 -7.01
C PHE A 214 -6.48 -26.02 -6.94
N HIS A 215 -7.10 -26.80 -7.83
CA HIS A 215 -8.55 -27.04 -7.81
C HIS A 215 -9.03 -27.70 -6.49
N ASP A 216 -8.28 -28.70 -5.98
CA ASP A 216 -8.54 -29.31 -4.66
C ASP A 216 -8.52 -28.26 -3.55
N LYS A 217 -7.58 -27.31 -3.63
CA LYS A 217 -7.47 -26.24 -2.64
C LYS A 217 -8.64 -25.25 -2.72
N ILE A 218 -9.07 -24.89 -3.94
CA ILE A 218 -10.26 -24.07 -4.16
C ILE A 218 -11.50 -24.76 -3.58
N THR A 219 -11.64 -26.06 -3.79
CA THR A 219 -12.76 -26.85 -3.26
C THR A 219 -12.74 -26.92 -1.73
N GLU A 220 -11.56 -27.09 -1.12
CA GLU A 220 -11.37 -27.04 0.34
C GLU A 220 -11.82 -25.68 0.90
N ILE A 221 -11.38 -24.58 0.29
CA ILE A 221 -11.68 -23.24 0.81
C ILE A 221 -13.15 -22.89 0.62
N ASP A 222 -13.77 -23.26 -0.50
CA ASP A 222 -15.21 -23.06 -0.74
C ASP A 222 -16.06 -23.79 0.31
N THR A 223 -15.71 -25.04 0.59
CA THR A 223 -16.36 -25.83 1.65
C THR A 223 -16.27 -25.15 3.01
N ASP A 224 -15.09 -24.63 3.35
CA ASP A 224 -14.87 -23.93 4.62
C ASP A 224 -15.62 -22.58 4.68
N LEU A 225 -15.69 -21.83 3.58
CA LEU A 225 -16.52 -20.62 3.48
C LEU A 225 -18.00 -20.93 3.76
N GLY A 226 -18.54 -22.01 3.18
CA GLY A 226 -19.91 -22.45 3.43
C GLY A 226 -20.17 -22.77 4.92
N ARG A 227 -19.24 -23.48 5.56
CA ARG A 227 -19.31 -23.83 6.99
C ARG A 227 -19.25 -22.59 7.89
N ILE A 228 -18.31 -21.68 7.62
CA ILE A 228 -18.16 -20.42 8.38
C ILE A 228 -19.40 -19.56 8.22
N ALA A 229 -19.93 -19.44 7.00
CA ALA A 229 -21.13 -18.65 6.73
C ALA A 229 -22.35 -19.20 7.48
N ALA A 230 -22.52 -20.52 7.53
CA ALA A 230 -23.60 -21.16 8.28
C ALA A 230 -23.49 -20.90 9.80
N GLU A 231 -22.28 -21.01 10.36
CA GLU A 231 -22.04 -20.87 11.80
C GLU A 231 -22.16 -19.42 12.30
N MET A 232 -21.77 -18.43 11.48
CA MET A 232 -21.81 -17.01 11.88
C MET A 232 -23.24 -16.49 12.12
N GLY A 233 -24.24 -17.14 11.53
CA GLY A 233 -25.66 -16.89 11.74
C GLY A 233 -26.16 -15.53 11.20
N PRO A 234 -27.43 -15.19 11.46
CA PRO A 234 -28.13 -14.10 10.78
C PRO A 234 -27.78 -12.70 11.29
N HIS A 235 -26.92 -12.56 12.30
CA HIS A 235 -26.54 -11.26 12.89
C HIS A 235 -25.18 -10.75 12.43
N THR A 236 -24.55 -11.45 11.49
CA THR A 236 -23.19 -11.18 11.03
C THR A 236 -23.22 -10.95 9.54
N THR A 237 -22.68 -9.82 9.10
CA THR A 237 -22.46 -9.56 7.68
C THR A 237 -21.11 -10.12 7.28
N LEU A 238 -21.07 -10.90 6.21
CA LEU A 238 -19.85 -11.44 5.63
C LEU A 238 -19.42 -10.52 4.49
N LEU A 239 -18.15 -10.13 4.49
CA LEU A 239 -17.46 -9.51 3.37
C LEU A 239 -16.36 -10.48 2.94
N ILE A 240 -16.50 -11.10 1.77
CA ILE A 240 -15.58 -12.11 1.25
C ILE A 240 -14.90 -11.53 0.02
N THR A 241 -13.57 -11.48 0.04
CA THR A 241 -12.77 -10.92 -1.05
C THR A 241 -11.36 -11.52 -1.10
N SER A 242 -10.50 -10.96 -1.95
CA SER A 242 -9.06 -11.24 -2.01
C SER A 242 -8.26 -9.95 -1.98
N ASP A 243 -7.01 -10.02 -1.54
CA ASP A 243 -6.02 -8.95 -1.63
C ASP A 243 -5.36 -8.85 -3.01
N HIS A 244 -5.29 -9.96 -3.76
CA HIS A 244 -4.98 -10.02 -5.19
C HIS A 244 -5.45 -11.32 -5.84
N GLY A 245 -5.43 -11.38 -7.16
CA GLY A 245 -5.52 -12.63 -7.92
C GLY A 245 -4.14 -13.23 -8.17
N THR A 246 -4.07 -14.16 -9.12
CA THR A 246 -2.82 -14.83 -9.51
C THR A 246 -2.82 -15.09 -11.01
N SER A 247 -1.65 -14.96 -11.64
CA SER A 247 -1.46 -15.29 -13.06
C SER A 247 -1.56 -16.80 -13.29
N ASP A 248 -1.74 -17.21 -14.56
CA ASP A 248 -1.77 -18.63 -14.93
C ASP A 248 -0.46 -19.37 -14.63
N ARG A 249 0.64 -18.62 -14.40
CA ARG A 249 1.94 -19.16 -13.98
C ARG A 249 2.09 -19.28 -12.48
N GLY A 250 1.07 -18.92 -11.70
CA GLY A 250 1.11 -18.95 -10.24
C GLY A 250 1.88 -17.81 -9.62
N HIS A 251 2.05 -16.68 -10.32
CA HIS A 251 2.74 -15.50 -9.79
C HIS A 251 1.80 -14.31 -9.65
N HIS A 252 2.19 -13.36 -8.81
CA HIS A 252 1.57 -12.06 -8.63
C HIS A 252 2.62 -10.99 -8.30
N GLY A 253 2.19 -9.74 -8.11
CA GLY A 253 3.04 -8.56 -7.87
C GLY A 253 3.18 -7.65 -9.10
N GLY A 254 2.50 -7.99 -10.20
CA GLY A 254 2.47 -7.22 -11.44
C GLY A 254 1.24 -6.34 -11.58
N ILE A 255 0.98 -5.91 -12.82
CA ILE A 255 -0.18 -5.10 -13.21
C ILE A 255 -1.21 -5.90 -14.01
N ASP A 256 -1.03 -7.23 -14.09
CA ASP A 256 -1.85 -8.08 -14.93
C ASP A 256 -3.33 -8.02 -14.50
N PRO A 257 -4.28 -7.86 -15.44
CA PRO A 257 -5.69 -7.68 -15.09
C PRO A 257 -6.26 -8.81 -14.23
N VAL A 258 -5.79 -10.04 -14.44
CA VAL A 258 -6.20 -11.23 -13.70
C VAL A 258 -5.74 -11.23 -12.25
N GLU A 259 -4.59 -10.61 -11.97
CA GLU A 259 -4.09 -10.39 -10.61
C GLU A 259 -4.84 -9.26 -9.89
N ARG A 260 -5.52 -8.40 -10.65
CA ARG A 260 -6.20 -7.22 -10.11
C ARG A 260 -7.70 -7.39 -9.95
N ARG A 261 -8.33 -8.30 -10.69
CA ARG A 261 -9.76 -8.61 -10.54
C ARG A 261 -9.96 -9.65 -9.44
N THR A 262 -10.35 -9.20 -8.26
CA THR A 262 -10.68 -10.07 -7.11
C THR A 262 -12.19 -10.20 -6.93
N PRO A 263 -12.69 -11.32 -6.39
CA PRO A 263 -14.11 -11.43 -6.07
C PRO A 263 -14.47 -10.47 -4.94
N LEU A 264 -15.71 -9.98 -4.94
CA LEU A 264 -16.32 -9.32 -3.81
C LEU A 264 -17.71 -9.90 -3.59
N VAL A 265 -17.96 -10.44 -2.41
CA VAL A 265 -19.28 -10.92 -1.98
C VAL A 265 -19.60 -10.32 -0.62
N LEU A 266 -20.73 -9.62 -0.54
CA LEU A 266 -21.31 -9.10 0.67
C LEU A 266 -22.62 -9.86 0.93
N VAL A 267 -22.81 -10.40 2.13
CA VAL A 267 -24.05 -11.12 2.46
C VAL A 267 -24.35 -11.07 3.96
N GLY A 268 -25.62 -10.88 4.33
CA GLY A 268 -26.06 -10.80 5.72
C GLY A 268 -26.86 -9.53 6.02
N PRO A 269 -27.00 -9.14 7.29
CA PRO A 269 -27.68 -7.91 7.70
C PRO A 269 -27.15 -6.67 6.98
N GLY A 270 -28.03 -5.75 6.63
CA GLY A 270 -27.64 -4.48 6.03
C GLY A 270 -27.22 -4.57 4.57
N ILE A 271 -27.30 -5.74 3.93
CA ILE A 271 -26.92 -5.94 2.52
C ILE A 271 -28.16 -6.04 1.64
N ARG A 272 -28.19 -5.23 0.58
CA ARG A 272 -29.17 -5.31 -0.49
C ARG A 272 -28.88 -6.52 -1.39
N ARG A 273 -29.84 -7.46 -1.44
CA ARG A 273 -29.72 -8.66 -2.28
C ARG A 273 -29.80 -8.33 -3.76
N GLY A 274 -28.99 -9.02 -4.57
CA GLY A 274 -28.97 -8.90 -6.03
C GLY A 274 -28.23 -7.67 -6.56
N ALA A 275 -27.59 -6.87 -5.71
CA ALA A 275 -26.78 -5.74 -6.17
C ALA A 275 -25.50 -6.24 -6.87
N SER A 276 -25.25 -5.72 -8.06
CA SER A 276 -24.00 -5.95 -8.81
C SER A 276 -22.95 -4.93 -8.38
N LEU A 277 -21.73 -5.39 -8.11
CA LEU A 277 -20.66 -4.56 -7.55
C LEU A 277 -19.49 -4.42 -8.55
N ASP A 278 -19.11 -3.16 -8.80
CA ASP A 278 -17.84 -2.80 -9.43
C ASP A 278 -17.10 -1.87 -8.46
N ALA A 279 -16.37 -2.49 -7.54
CA ALA A 279 -15.72 -1.82 -6.43
C ALA A 279 -14.21 -1.72 -6.64
N ARG A 280 -13.55 -0.86 -5.87
CA ARG A 280 -12.11 -0.90 -5.64
C ARG A 280 -11.85 -1.43 -4.24
N GLN A 281 -10.70 -2.07 -4.01
CA GLN A 281 -10.31 -2.51 -2.67
C GLN A 281 -10.30 -1.38 -1.63
N VAL A 282 -9.99 -0.16 -2.05
CA VAL A 282 -9.98 1.03 -1.18
C VAL A 282 -11.37 1.46 -0.71
N ASP A 283 -12.44 0.95 -1.33
CA ASP A 283 -13.84 1.22 -0.96
C ASP A 283 -14.31 0.36 0.24
N LEU A 284 -13.59 -0.72 0.55
CA LEU A 284 -14.00 -1.69 1.58
C LEU A 284 -14.05 -1.07 2.99
N PRO A 285 -13.08 -0.25 3.45
CA PRO A 285 -13.15 0.33 4.80
C PRO A 285 -14.30 1.29 5.00
N ALA A 286 -14.64 2.10 3.98
CA ALA A 286 -15.80 2.98 4.03
C ALA A 286 -17.10 2.17 4.10
N THR A 287 -17.18 1.08 3.34
CA THR A 287 -18.32 0.17 3.35
C THR A 287 -18.50 -0.52 4.70
N VAL A 288 -17.41 -1.03 5.31
CA VAL A 288 -17.47 -1.64 6.65
C VAL A 288 -17.78 -0.59 7.73
N ALA A 289 -17.24 0.63 7.61
CA ALA A 289 -17.59 1.72 8.52
C ALA A 289 -19.09 2.05 8.47
N ALA A 290 -19.66 2.16 7.27
CA ALA A 290 -21.10 2.38 7.09
C ALA A 290 -21.93 1.24 7.70
N LEU A 291 -21.60 -0.02 7.43
CA LEU A 291 -22.27 -1.18 8.02
C LEU A 291 -22.28 -1.14 9.56
N LEU A 292 -21.16 -0.74 10.15
CA LEU A 292 -20.99 -0.67 11.60
C LEU A 292 -21.50 0.64 12.23
N GLY A 293 -22.05 1.57 11.45
CA GLY A 293 -22.49 2.89 11.90
C GLY A 293 -21.34 3.73 12.47
N LEU A 294 -20.19 3.67 11.82
CA LEU A 294 -19.00 4.47 12.13
C LEU A 294 -18.89 5.65 11.18
N GLN A 295 -18.34 6.74 11.67
CA GLN A 295 -17.84 7.78 10.79
C GLN A 295 -16.66 7.23 9.99
N VAL A 296 -16.68 7.46 8.67
CA VAL A 296 -15.58 7.05 7.79
C VAL A 296 -14.33 7.88 8.12
N SER A 297 -13.22 7.19 8.32
CA SER A 297 -11.92 7.81 8.60
C SER A 297 -11.52 8.77 7.48
N ALA A 298 -10.96 9.92 7.83
CA ALA A 298 -10.63 10.99 6.89
C ALA A 298 -9.71 10.53 5.73
N PRO A 299 -8.67 9.71 5.96
CA PRO A 299 -7.74 9.29 4.91
C PRO A 299 -8.25 8.22 3.95
N VAL A 300 -9.44 7.67 4.17
CA VAL A 300 -10.01 6.66 3.26
C VAL A 300 -10.25 7.29 1.89
N GLU A 301 -9.57 6.83 0.86
CA GLU A 301 -9.66 7.40 -0.49
C GLU A 301 -10.87 6.87 -1.26
N GLY A 302 -11.33 5.67 -0.90
CA GLY A 302 -12.53 5.06 -1.45
C GLY A 302 -13.84 5.65 -0.91
N ARG A 303 -14.93 5.11 -1.45
CA ARG A 303 -16.32 5.40 -1.10
C ARG A 303 -17.01 4.20 -0.48
N ALA A 304 -18.07 4.40 0.28
CA ALA A 304 -18.95 3.31 0.67
C ALA A 304 -19.71 2.81 -0.56
N LEU A 305 -19.87 1.48 -0.65
CA LEU A 305 -20.66 0.82 -1.69
C LEU A 305 -22.15 0.92 -1.34
N VAL A 306 -22.72 2.12 -1.38
CA VAL A 306 -24.13 2.41 -1.05
C VAL A 306 -25.11 1.55 -1.85
N GLU A 307 -24.73 1.18 -3.08
CA GLU A 307 -25.47 0.26 -3.93
C GLU A 307 -25.68 -1.13 -3.29
N ALA A 308 -24.73 -1.56 -2.44
CA ALA A 308 -24.75 -2.83 -1.72
C ALA A 308 -25.48 -2.77 -0.38
N LEU A 309 -25.77 -1.57 0.14
CA LEU A 309 -26.31 -1.38 1.48
C LEU A 309 -27.83 -1.27 1.46
N ASP A 310 -28.47 -1.90 2.44
CA ASP A 310 -29.92 -1.79 2.69
C ASP A 310 -30.25 -0.50 3.43
N LEU A 311 -29.92 0.63 2.80
CA LEU A 311 -30.21 1.99 3.27
C LEU A 311 -31.51 2.50 2.66
N THR A 312 -32.21 3.36 3.40
CA THR A 312 -33.23 4.22 2.80
C THR A 312 -32.57 5.16 1.78
N LEU A 313 -33.35 5.67 0.81
CA LEU A 313 -32.83 6.64 -0.16
C LEU A 313 -32.21 7.85 0.56
N SER A 314 -32.87 8.37 1.60
CA SER A 314 -32.38 9.51 2.37
C SER A 314 -31.07 9.22 3.11
N ASP A 315 -30.92 8.03 3.70
CA ASP A 315 -29.68 7.67 4.41
C ASP A 315 -28.53 7.44 3.42
N GLY A 316 -28.83 6.86 2.25
CA GLY A 316 -27.89 6.71 1.14
C GLY A 316 -27.38 8.06 0.65
N ASP A 317 -28.28 9.00 0.36
CA ASP A 317 -27.93 10.35 -0.11
C ASP A 317 -27.12 11.12 0.95
N ALA A 318 -27.49 10.99 2.22
CA ALA A 318 -26.76 11.61 3.32
C ALA A 318 -25.33 11.06 3.44
N LEU A 319 -25.15 9.74 3.29
CA LEU A 319 -23.83 9.10 3.30
C LEU A 319 -22.98 9.57 2.12
N ILE A 320 -23.52 9.58 0.90
CA ILE A 320 -22.81 10.07 -0.30
C ILE A 320 -22.38 11.52 -0.12
N ALA A 321 -23.28 12.39 0.37
CA ALA A 321 -22.96 13.79 0.61
C ALA A 321 -21.89 13.98 1.69
N SER A 322 -21.90 13.13 2.73
CA SER A 322 -20.88 13.12 3.78
C SER A 322 -19.51 12.74 3.23
N GLU A 323 -19.45 11.68 2.41
CA GLU A 323 -18.20 11.25 1.77
C GLU A 323 -17.65 12.28 0.79
N ALA A 324 -18.50 12.94 0.00
CA ALA A 324 -18.09 14.01 -0.89
C ALA A 324 -17.41 15.15 -0.12
N ARG A 325 -18.03 15.62 0.98
CA ARG A 325 -17.42 16.65 1.86
C ARG A 325 -16.12 16.19 2.49
N ARG A 326 -16.05 14.94 2.94
CA ARG A 326 -14.84 14.34 3.51
C ARG A 326 -13.70 14.32 2.48
N HIS A 327 -13.98 13.89 1.26
CA HIS A 327 -13.01 13.86 0.17
C HIS A 327 -12.55 15.26 -0.24
N ASP A 328 -13.44 16.25 -0.30
CA ASP A 328 -13.08 17.64 -0.59
C ASP A 328 -12.17 18.24 0.49
N ARG A 329 -12.49 18.02 1.77
CA ARG A 329 -11.63 18.45 2.88
C ARG A 329 -10.25 17.81 2.80
N TYR A 330 -10.19 16.50 2.55
CA TYR A 330 -8.93 15.79 2.42
C TYR A 330 -8.10 16.29 1.23
N ALA A 331 -8.72 16.43 0.06
CA ALA A 331 -8.07 16.94 -1.14
C ALA A 331 -7.52 18.36 -0.96
N ASN A 332 -8.30 19.26 -0.35
CA ASN A 332 -7.87 20.64 -0.10
C ASN A 332 -6.70 20.71 0.88
N ALA A 333 -6.73 19.92 1.95
CA ALA A 333 -5.62 19.85 2.90
C ALA A 333 -4.36 19.28 2.26
N TYR A 334 -4.50 18.21 1.46
CA TYR A 334 -3.38 17.63 0.71
C TYR A 334 -2.81 18.63 -0.30
N ALA A 335 -3.66 19.28 -1.09
CA ALA A 335 -3.25 20.30 -2.06
C ALA A 335 -2.48 21.45 -1.40
N THR A 336 -2.98 21.94 -0.26
CA THR A 336 -2.31 23.01 0.50
C THR A 336 -0.97 22.56 1.06
N GLN A 337 -0.93 21.39 1.72
CA GLN A 337 0.28 20.89 2.39
C GLN A 337 1.39 20.52 1.40
N PHE A 338 1.05 19.97 0.24
CA PHE A 338 2.01 19.50 -0.75
C PHE A 338 2.13 20.41 -1.97
N SER A 339 1.50 21.59 -1.96
CA SER A 339 1.48 22.54 -3.09
C SER A 339 1.01 21.90 -4.41
N GLU A 340 0.06 20.98 -4.33
CA GLU A 340 -0.57 20.37 -5.50
C GLU A 340 -1.73 21.24 -6.00
N PRO A 341 -2.04 21.23 -7.31
CA PRO A 341 -3.24 21.87 -7.83
C PRO A 341 -4.49 21.24 -7.20
N PRO A 342 -5.57 22.03 -7.00
CA PRO A 342 -6.80 21.55 -6.41
C PRO A 342 -7.37 20.37 -7.21
N ARG A 343 -8.06 19.45 -6.52
CA ARG A 343 -8.76 18.33 -7.15
C ARG A 343 -9.85 18.87 -8.09
N PRO A 344 -9.85 18.50 -9.39
CA PRO A 344 -10.92 18.90 -10.29
C PRO A 344 -12.27 18.31 -9.87
N ALA A 345 -13.35 19.05 -10.14
CA ALA A 345 -14.70 18.56 -9.89
C ALA A 345 -14.99 17.26 -10.67
N GLY A 346 -15.65 16.31 -10.02
CA GLY A 346 -16.00 15.01 -10.62
C GLY A 346 -14.86 14.00 -10.71
N VAL A 347 -13.64 14.34 -10.28
CA VAL A 347 -12.52 13.39 -10.21
C VAL A 347 -12.51 12.74 -8.82
N GLU A 348 -12.54 11.41 -8.79
CA GLU A 348 -12.44 10.61 -7.56
C GLU A 348 -11.17 10.93 -6.77
N LEU A 349 -11.26 10.90 -5.43
CA LEU A 349 -10.13 11.26 -4.58
C LEU A 349 -8.93 10.34 -4.80
N ALA A 350 -9.15 9.02 -4.85
CA ALA A 350 -8.09 8.04 -5.07
C ALA A 350 -7.34 8.27 -6.39
N ASP A 351 -8.05 8.61 -7.48
CA ASP A 351 -7.45 8.80 -8.80
C ASP A 351 -6.64 10.11 -8.87
N TRP A 352 -7.17 11.17 -8.25
CA TRP A 352 -6.43 12.43 -8.11
C TRP A 352 -5.18 12.24 -7.24
N LEU A 353 -5.27 11.55 -6.11
CA LEU A 353 -4.12 11.26 -5.25
C LEU A 353 -3.10 10.37 -5.93
N ALA A 354 -3.52 9.36 -6.69
CA ALA A 354 -2.63 8.54 -7.49
C ALA A 354 -1.84 9.40 -8.49
N THR A 355 -2.51 10.34 -9.17
CA THR A 355 -1.86 11.29 -10.09
C THR A 355 -0.92 12.24 -9.36
N ALA A 356 -1.36 12.85 -8.25
CA ALA A 356 -0.55 13.78 -7.46
C ALA A 356 0.71 13.09 -6.92
N ARG A 357 0.58 11.90 -6.34
CA ARG A 357 1.72 11.09 -5.87
C ARG A 357 2.63 10.66 -7.02
N ALA A 358 2.06 10.41 -8.21
CA ALA A 358 2.82 10.00 -9.37
C ALA A 358 3.65 11.14 -10.00
N ARG A 359 3.28 12.42 -9.83
CA ARG A 359 4.08 13.55 -10.34
C ARG A 359 5.52 13.55 -9.82
N TRP A 360 5.73 12.99 -8.65
CA TRP A 360 7.04 12.89 -8.02
C TRP A 360 7.87 11.68 -8.49
N LEU A 361 7.28 10.73 -9.24
CA LEU A 361 8.00 9.58 -9.81
C LEU A 361 9.05 10.00 -10.84
N ALA A 362 8.69 10.87 -11.78
CA ALA A 362 9.58 11.27 -12.87
C ALA A 362 10.87 11.94 -12.35
N PRO A 363 10.83 12.97 -11.48
CA PRO A 363 12.05 13.56 -10.93
C PRO A 363 12.87 12.56 -10.10
N LEU A 364 12.23 11.59 -9.41
CA LEU A 364 12.94 10.52 -8.71
C LEU A 364 13.69 9.58 -9.66
N LEU A 365 13.02 9.09 -10.71
CA LEU A 365 13.64 8.20 -11.70
C LEU A 365 14.78 8.91 -12.42
N TRP A 366 14.63 10.20 -12.71
CA TRP A 366 15.71 11.04 -13.21
C TRP A 366 16.88 11.14 -12.22
N ALA A 367 16.64 11.43 -10.95
CA ALA A 367 17.70 11.48 -9.94
C ALA A 367 18.42 10.13 -9.81
N LEU A 368 17.69 9.02 -9.83
CA LEU A 368 18.24 7.66 -9.79
C LEU A 368 19.08 7.33 -11.02
N ALA A 369 18.58 7.64 -12.22
CA ALA A 369 19.30 7.44 -13.47
C ALA A 369 20.62 8.24 -13.47
N MET A 370 20.60 9.46 -12.95
CA MET A 370 21.80 10.29 -12.85
C MET A 370 22.79 9.75 -11.80
N ILE A 371 22.33 9.23 -10.66
CA ILE A 371 23.19 8.55 -9.68
C ILE A 371 23.84 7.30 -10.30
N ALA A 372 23.07 6.52 -11.05
CA ALA A 372 23.58 5.35 -11.77
C ALA A 372 24.59 5.73 -12.86
N ALA A 373 24.31 6.77 -13.63
CA ALA A 373 25.22 7.31 -14.64
C ALA A 373 26.52 7.84 -14.00
N ALA A 374 26.44 8.54 -12.88
CA ALA A 374 27.60 8.99 -12.11
C ALA A 374 28.44 7.80 -11.62
N ALA A 375 27.81 6.77 -11.08
CA ALA A 375 28.47 5.54 -10.63
C ALA A 375 29.14 4.78 -11.78
N TRP A 376 28.47 4.71 -12.94
CA TRP A 376 28.96 4.05 -14.14
C TRP A 376 30.14 4.82 -14.77
N LEU A 377 30.03 6.14 -14.93
CA LEU A 377 31.11 7.01 -15.41
C LEU A 377 32.32 6.97 -14.47
N PHE A 378 32.10 6.98 -13.16
CA PHE A 378 33.18 6.80 -12.18
C PHE A 378 33.85 5.42 -12.33
N GLY A 379 33.06 4.36 -12.59
CA GLY A 379 33.54 3.01 -12.86
C GLY A 379 34.37 2.88 -14.14
N LEU A 380 33.91 3.46 -15.26
CA LEU A 380 34.61 3.46 -16.56
C LEU A 380 35.88 4.30 -16.54
N SER A 381 35.88 5.40 -15.80
CA SER A 381 37.02 6.30 -15.70
C SER A 381 38.22 5.69 -14.96
N ARG A 382 38.12 4.46 -14.42
CA ARG A 382 39.18 3.79 -13.65
C ARG A 382 40.53 3.70 -14.38
N GLY A 383 40.55 3.75 -15.72
CA GLY A 383 41.76 3.78 -16.55
C GLY A 383 42.21 5.15 -17.09
N ALA A 384 41.39 6.21 -16.99
CA ALA A 384 41.65 7.50 -17.65
C ALA A 384 42.63 8.43 -16.86
N PRO A 385 43.27 9.43 -17.48
CA PRO A 385 44.02 10.47 -16.78
C PRO A 385 43.18 11.18 -15.70
N ARG A 386 43.78 11.52 -14.55
CA ARG A 386 43.05 12.03 -13.36
C ARG A 386 42.16 13.23 -13.65
N VAL A 387 42.58 14.16 -14.51
CA VAL A 387 41.84 15.40 -14.83
C VAL A 387 40.52 15.10 -15.56
N GLU A 388 40.52 14.14 -16.49
CA GLU A 388 39.34 13.77 -17.27
C GLU A 388 38.27 13.08 -16.42
N ARG A 389 38.68 12.34 -15.38
CA ARG A 389 37.74 11.74 -14.41
C ARG A 389 37.00 12.80 -13.61
N TRP A 390 37.72 13.83 -13.16
CA TRP A 390 37.14 14.93 -12.39
C TRP A 390 36.29 15.87 -13.24
N LEU A 391 36.68 16.09 -14.50
CA LEU A 391 35.87 16.86 -15.45
C LEU A 391 34.54 16.15 -15.75
N SER A 392 34.59 14.83 -15.96
CA SER A 392 33.39 14.00 -16.18
C SER A 392 32.45 14.02 -14.97
N LEU A 393 33.01 13.92 -13.76
CA LEU A 393 32.24 14.01 -12.52
C LEU A 393 31.64 15.42 -12.30
N ALA A 394 32.38 16.48 -12.60
CA ALA A 394 31.91 17.86 -12.48
C ALA A 394 30.79 18.17 -13.49
N ILE A 395 30.87 17.67 -14.73
CA ILE A 395 29.81 17.79 -15.74
C ILE A 395 28.55 17.06 -15.30
N VAL A 396 28.69 15.85 -14.73
CA VAL A 396 27.57 15.09 -14.19
C VAL A 396 26.95 15.82 -13.00
N ILE A 397 27.75 16.34 -12.06
CA ILE A 397 27.24 17.12 -10.91
C ILE A 397 26.54 18.40 -11.37
N ALA A 398 27.08 19.11 -12.36
CA ALA A 398 26.46 20.32 -12.92
C ALA A 398 25.15 20.01 -13.66
N ALA A 399 25.10 18.91 -14.42
CA ALA A 399 23.88 18.44 -15.07
C ALA A 399 22.82 18.01 -14.04
N ILE A 400 23.23 17.37 -12.94
CA ILE A 400 22.35 17.02 -11.82
C ILE A 400 21.81 18.29 -11.15
N GLY A 401 22.68 19.26 -10.84
CA GLY A 401 22.27 20.53 -10.23
C GLY A 401 21.25 21.28 -11.10
N SER A 402 21.48 21.34 -12.42
CA SER A 402 20.56 21.98 -13.37
C SER A 402 19.22 21.25 -13.48
N ALA A 403 19.20 19.92 -13.44
CA ALA A 403 17.98 19.11 -13.52
C ALA A 403 17.17 19.15 -12.22
N VAL A 404 17.82 19.25 -11.06
CA VAL A 404 17.13 19.34 -9.77
C VAL A 404 16.51 20.73 -9.57
N VAL A 405 17.21 21.80 -9.95
CA VAL A 405 16.71 23.19 -9.85
C VAL A 405 15.52 23.45 -10.77
N SER A 406 15.38 22.73 -11.87
CA SER A 406 14.30 22.93 -12.84
C SER A 406 12.99 22.20 -12.50
N VAL A 407 12.98 21.33 -11.49
CA VAL A 407 11.82 20.44 -11.23
C VAL A 407 11.48 20.25 -9.74
N ALA A 408 12.31 20.73 -8.79
CA ALA A 408 12.10 20.49 -7.37
C ALA A 408 11.95 21.79 -6.55
N PRO A 409 11.06 21.84 -5.53
CA PRO A 409 11.04 22.97 -4.59
C PRO A 409 12.38 23.07 -3.84
N VAL A 410 12.77 24.31 -3.49
CA VAL A 410 14.08 24.73 -2.94
C VAL A 410 14.74 23.77 -1.92
N PRO A 411 14.01 23.11 -0.99
CA PRO A 411 14.63 22.17 -0.03
C PRO A 411 15.24 20.91 -0.69
N LEU A 412 14.66 20.42 -1.79
CA LEU A 412 15.14 19.24 -2.53
C LEU A 412 16.42 19.55 -3.32
N ALA A 413 16.54 20.77 -3.85
CA ALA A 413 17.75 21.25 -4.50
C ALA A 413 18.93 21.29 -3.51
N ALA A 414 18.71 21.80 -2.30
CA ALA A 414 19.75 21.88 -1.28
C ALA A 414 20.24 20.50 -0.80
N ILE A 415 19.35 19.54 -0.54
CA ILE A 415 19.74 18.20 -0.06
C ILE A 415 20.47 17.42 -1.15
N ALA A 416 20.01 17.49 -2.40
CA ALA A 416 20.69 16.88 -3.54
C ALA A 416 22.08 17.51 -3.76
N LEU A 417 22.18 18.84 -3.66
CA LEU A 417 23.46 19.57 -3.78
C LEU A 417 24.44 19.16 -2.68
N VAL A 418 23.99 19.04 -1.42
CA VAL A 418 24.84 18.57 -0.31
C VAL A 418 25.30 17.12 -0.53
N GLY A 419 24.40 16.24 -0.99
CA GLY A 419 24.75 14.85 -1.33
C GLY A 419 25.77 14.73 -2.47
N LEU A 420 25.78 15.70 -3.41
CA LEU A 420 26.73 15.80 -4.52
C LEU A 420 28.07 16.44 -4.11
N LEU A 421 28.07 17.33 -3.12
CA LEU A 421 29.25 18.05 -2.64
C LEU A 421 30.05 17.27 -1.60
N VAL A 422 29.41 16.41 -0.79
CA VAL A 422 30.11 15.60 0.24
C VAL A 422 31.20 14.69 -0.34
N PRO A 423 31.02 14.01 -1.49
CA PRO A 423 32.08 13.27 -2.17
C PRO A 423 33.26 14.13 -2.65
N LEU A 424 33.10 15.46 -2.76
CA LEU A 424 34.13 16.42 -3.18
C LEU A 424 34.96 16.97 -2.00
N LEU A 425 34.52 16.81 -0.76
CA LEU A 425 35.23 17.32 0.43
C LEU A 425 36.66 16.76 0.59
N PRO A 426 36.94 15.47 0.35
CA PRO A 426 38.31 14.94 0.38
C PRO A 426 39.21 15.52 -0.73
N TRP A 427 38.62 15.95 -1.85
CA TRP A 427 39.35 16.58 -2.96
C TRP A 427 39.70 18.05 -2.65
N LEU A 428 38.79 18.81 -2.04
CA LEU A 428 39.05 20.20 -1.65
C LEU A 428 40.24 20.30 -0.67
N ASP A 429 40.32 19.39 0.30
CA ASP A 429 41.38 19.40 1.30
C ASP A 429 42.77 19.03 0.70
N GLU A 430 42.78 18.18 -0.33
CA GLU A 430 44.00 17.70 -0.99
C GLU A 430 44.50 18.64 -2.11
N VAL A 431 43.62 19.43 -2.73
CA VAL A 431 43.95 20.31 -3.88
C VAL A 431 43.97 21.80 -3.50
N ARG A 432 43.50 22.23 -2.31
CA ARG A 432 43.53 23.64 -1.88
C ARG A 432 44.90 24.33 -2.01
N HIS A 433 45.98 23.56 -1.88
CA HIS A 433 47.36 24.05 -1.98
C HIS A 433 47.91 24.11 -3.41
N ARG A 434 47.17 23.59 -4.41
CA ARG A 434 47.58 23.49 -5.82
C ARG A 434 46.66 24.25 -6.79
N LEU A 435 45.55 24.79 -6.31
CA LEU A 435 44.63 25.59 -7.12
C LEU A 435 45.22 26.98 -7.36
N ARG A 436 45.21 27.42 -8.62
CA ARG A 436 45.55 28.82 -8.95
C ARG A 436 44.43 29.74 -8.43
N PRO A 437 44.73 30.98 -8.00
CA PRO A 437 43.72 31.91 -7.49
C PRO A 437 42.53 32.11 -8.43
N THR A 438 42.77 32.08 -9.74
CA THR A 438 41.73 32.17 -10.77
C THR A 438 40.75 31.00 -10.76
N THR A 439 41.18 29.78 -10.43
CA THR A 439 40.30 28.61 -10.31
C THR A 439 39.42 28.70 -9.06
N LEU A 440 39.95 29.24 -7.96
CA LEU A 440 39.17 29.50 -6.74
C LEU A 440 38.12 30.59 -6.98
N VAL A 441 38.43 31.62 -7.78
CA VAL A 441 37.47 32.66 -8.18
C VAL A 441 36.36 32.10 -9.06
N VAL A 442 36.66 31.20 -9.99
CA VAL A 442 35.62 30.54 -10.83
C VAL A 442 34.71 29.64 -9.98
N ILE A 443 35.26 28.89 -9.04
CA ILE A 443 34.46 28.06 -8.11
C ILE A 443 33.60 28.95 -7.20
N ALA A 444 34.16 30.05 -6.68
CA ALA A 444 33.43 31.00 -5.84
C ALA A 444 32.34 31.74 -6.61
N LEU A 445 32.59 32.11 -7.87
CA LEU A 445 31.59 32.71 -8.76
C LEU A 445 30.48 31.72 -9.09
N ALA A 446 30.81 30.46 -9.41
CA ALA A 446 29.82 29.41 -9.66
C ALA A 446 28.97 29.13 -8.41
N ALA A 447 29.59 29.10 -7.22
CA ALA A 447 28.89 28.93 -5.95
C ALA A 447 28.00 30.16 -5.62
N ALA A 448 28.48 31.38 -5.85
CA ALA A 448 27.72 32.61 -5.63
C ALA A 448 26.54 32.75 -6.62
N GLN A 449 26.73 32.34 -7.86
CA GLN A 449 25.68 32.34 -8.89
C GLN A 449 24.63 31.25 -8.61
N THR A 450 25.05 30.10 -8.07
CA THR A 450 24.14 29.06 -7.56
C THR A 450 23.38 29.53 -6.32
N ALA A 451 24.02 30.28 -5.42
CA ALA A 451 23.38 30.87 -4.24
C ALA A 451 22.45 32.05 -4.54
N ALA A 452 22.62 32.72 -5.68
CA ALA A 452 21.72 33.77 -6.17
C ALA A 452 20.51 33.22 -6.96
N LEU A 453 20.54 31.94 -7.33
CA LEU A 453 19.47 31.20 -8.01
C LEU A 453 18.63 30.33 -7.05
N LEU A 454 19.09 30.16 -5.80
CA LEU A 454 18.35 29.63 -4.65
C LEU A 454 17.69 30.78 -3.91
#